data_AF-A0A2C5XWI0-F1
#
_entry.id   AF-A0A2C5XWI0-F1
#
_cell.length_a   1.000
_cell.length_b   1.000
_cell.length_c   1.000
_cell.angle_alpha   90.00
_cell.angle_beta   90.00
_cell.angle_gamma   90.00
#
_symmetry.space_group_name_H-M   'P 1'
#
loop_
_entity.id
_entity.type
_entity.pdbx_description
1 polymer ?
#
loop_
_entity_poly.entity_id
_entity_poly.type
_entity_poly.pdbx_seq_one_letter_code
_entity_poly.pdbx_strand_id
1 'polypeptide(L)'
;MKTVRGYLELLALLIFAHGAVATPRIIQYVDGMHLGRGVNTFTGGLKRLGAVEFSNPPASQPNVKIQCSSRRISTYEELAKSLDISVAASFGYGTVSGSAKTRVIEDTKMEETYMTYIITCSSEKQPELQSSATFKWDPQVHKPAETYGDRYISGFIEGGSLVARVSIAVKNRSKKHEVEASAQAAFEAFKFSAELSASAKNSISNVVQNSDISYELVYIGVAGGMDVSSITSEAERQSQGLDEIQQLKKLTEVFISRAAQHSWKSYAILDEYTNTQGFYPDQHFHPLDYTRAERKAWVEFNSFARFRRLLQIVRDLDSHEFDRGMEKKIKWQGELNLILDKYHDWVHKVAANPTESQQVGVDETVSSMLRKIVDSIRPHVMLFQHGDFQGEAEKLMVEYNHCVNFPKDFNDIVTSIRLTKASGVCTFYEHYSCNGRAYEMAALENTNLKDDGDINDMLSSVRCLRPDFKVFYSSNMNEFIQGLNITNNTLPVVLTDIQAASVQGGEIGGHGAEIGHGGAGQMVLTDLA
;
A
#
# COMPACT_ATOMS: atom_id res chain seq x y z
N MET A 1 -52.76 -12.84 3.47
CA MET A 1 -52.68 -14.03 2.60
C MET A 1 -51.75 -13.68 1.44
N LYS A 2 -50.46 -14.02 1.53
CA LYS A 2 -49.81 -15.27 1.07
C LYS A 2 -49.73 -15.41 -0.46
N THR A 3 -48.47 -15.41 -0.94
CA THR A 3 -47.89 -16.07 -2.15
C THR A 3 -48.39 -15.57 -3.52
N VAL A 4 -47.53 -15.15 -4.45
CA VAL A 4 -46.56 -16.00 -5.17
C VAL A 4 -45.18 -15.35 -5.32
N ARG A 5 -44.16 -16.20 -5.12
CA ARG A 5 -42.72 -15.99 -5.15
C ARG A 5 -42.19 -16.82 -6.33
N GLY A 6 -41.27 -16.28 -7.13
CA GLY A 6 -40.48 -17.05 -8.09
C GLY A 6 -40.35 -16.37 -9.45
N TYR A 7 -39.11 -16.26 -9.93
CA TYR A 7 -38.66 -15.72 -11.22
C TYR A 7 -38.43 -14.21 -11.32
N LEU A 8 -37.39 -13.70 -10.63
CA LEU A 8 -36.57 -12.59 -11.17
C LEU A 8 -35.18 -12.46 -10.50
N GLU A 9 -34.60 -13.56 -9.99
CA GLU A 9 -33.21 -13.61 -9.48
C GLU A 9 -32.37 -14.66 -10.22
N LEU A 10 -32.42 -14.66 -11.56
CA LEU A 10 -31.70 -15.63 -12.38
C LEU A 10 -30.98 -14.97 -13.56
N LEU A 11 -30.24 -13.89 -13.27
CA LEU A 11 -29.35 -13.23 -14.23
C LEU A 11 -28.01 -12.76 -13.63
N ALA A 12 -27.61 -13.33 -12.48
CA ALA A 12 -26.30 -13.10 -11.86
C ALA A 12 -25.43 -14.37 -11.72
N LEU A 13 -25.84 -15.50 -12.31
CA LEU A 13 -25.09 -16.77 -12.25
C LEU A 13 -25.13 -17.47 -13.62
N LEU A 14 -24.36 -16.94 -14.56
CA LEU A 14 -23.86 -17.67 -15.74
C LEU A 14 -22.37 -17.30 -15.93
N ILE A 15 -21.58 -17.67 -14.94
CA ILE A 15 -20.16 -18.01 -15.11
C ILE A 15 -20.09 -19.49 -14.75
N PHE A 16 -19.28 -20.26 -15.48
CA PHE A 16 -19.08 -21.72 -15.41
C PHE A 16 -19.96 -22.56 -16.33
N ALA A 17 -19.67 -22.50 -17.63
CA ALA A 17 -19.01 -23.58 -18.35
C ALA A 17 -18.68 -23.07 -19.77
N HIS A 18 -17.61 -23.59 -20.38
CA HIS A 18 -16.97 -23.23 -21.66
C HIS A 18 -15.75 -22.30 -21.51
N GLY A 19 -14.57 -22.93 -21.37
CA GLY A 19 -13.25 -22.33 -21.51
C GLY A 19 -12.94 -21.27 -20.45
N ALA A 20 -11.89 -21.45 -19.65
CA ALA A 20 -11.30 -20.32 -18.95
C ALA A 20 -10.72 -19.37 -20.00
N VAL A 21 -11.54 -18.44 -20.53
CA VAL A 21 -11.04 -17.29 -21.26
C VAL A 21 -10.31 -16.47 -20.21
N ALA A 22 -8.99 -16.55 -20.21
CA ALA A 22 -8.15 -15.73 -19.35
C ALA A 22 -8.59 -14.26 -19.54
N THR A 23 -8.92 -13.58 -18.45
CA THR A 23 -9.25 -12.14 -18.51
C THR A 23 -8.10 -11.42 -19.20
N PRO A 24 -8.34 -10.62 -20.25
CA PRO A 24 -7.27 -9.96 -20.97
C PRO A 24 -6.49 -9.07 -20.00
N ARG A 25 -5.16 -9.17 -20.04
CA ARG A 25 -4.30 -8.31 -19.21
C ARG A 25 -4.38 -6.89 -19.72
N ILE A 26 -4.48 -5.93 -18.82
CA ILE A 26 -4.42 -4.51 -19.16
C ILE A 26 -3.20 -3.86 -18.51
N ILE A 27 -2.65 -2.84 -19.17
CA ILE A 27 -1.65 -1.94 -18.59
C ILE A 27 -2.03 -0.50 -18.88
N GLN A 28 -1.61 0.43 -18.03
CA GLN A 28 -1.89 1.85 -18.27
C GLN A 28 -1.31 2.31 -19.62
N TYR A 29 -2.10 3.10 -20.34
CA TYR A 29 -1.61 3.78 -21.53
C TYR A 29 -0.47 4.75 -21.20
N VAL A 30 0.63 4.66 -21.96
CA VAL A 30 1.67 5.68 -22.02
C VAL A 30 1.91 6.09 -23.47
N ASP A 31 2.42 7.29 -23.67
CA ASP A 31 2.74 7.79 -25.00
C ASP A 31 3.71 6.84 -25.73
N GLY A 32 3.43 6.61 -27.01
CA GLY A 32 4.15 5.63 -27.84
C GLY A 32 3.55 4.21 -27.82
N MET A 33 2.47 3.96 -27.08
CA MET A 33 1.70 2.73 -27.25
C MET A 33 0.91 2.74 -28.56
N HIS A 34 1.08 1.68 -29.36
CA HIS A 34 0.39 1.48 -30.63
C HIS A 34 -0.16 0.07 -30.71
N LEU A 35 -1.27 -0.11 -31.43
CA LEU A 35 -1.78 -1.43 -31.77
C LEU A 35 -0.67 -2.27 -32.38
N GLY A 36 -0.57 -3.52 -31.94
CA GLY A 36 0.33 -4.52 -32.47
C GLY A 36 1.78 -4.35 -32.01
N ARG A 37 2.04 -3.40 -31.12
CA ARG A 37 3.34 -3.26 -30.45
C ARG A 37 3.50 -4.34 -29.38
N GLY A 38 4.67 -4.97 -29.34
CA GLY A 38 5.05 -5.89 -28.28
C GLY A 38 5.23 -5.19 -26.93
N VAL A 39 5.08 -5.93 -25.84
CA VAL A 39 5.14 -5.44 -24.47
C VAL A 39 5.77 -6.51 -23.59
N ASN A 40 6.59 -6.06 -22.64
CA ASN A 40 6.99 -6.88 -21.50
C ASN A 40 6.06 -6.59 -20.32
N THR A 41 5.21 -7.53 -19.92
CA THR A 41 4.17 -7.32 -18.91
C THR A 41 4.73 -7.07 -17.51
N PHE A 42 5.84 -7.73 -17.15
CA PHE A 42 6.49 -7.56 -15.86
C PHE A 42 6.97 -6.12 -15.63
N THR A 43 7.51 -5.50 -16.70
CA THR A 43 8.04 -4.12 -16.66
C THR A 43 7.07 -3.06 -17.14
N GLY A 44 6.06 -3.43 -17.92
CA GLY A 44 5.27 -2.49 -18.73
C GLY A 44 6.06 -1.87 -19.89
N GLY A 45 7.28 -2.35 -20.16
CA GLY A 45 8.17 -1.79 -21.18
C GLY A 45 7.69 -2.05 -22.59
N LEU A 46 7.67 -1.02 -23.43
CA LEU A 46 7.33 -1.13 -24.84
C LEU A 46 8.44 -1.82 -25.62
N LYS A 47 8.06 -2.79 -26.46
CA LYS A 47 8.97 -3.62 -27.25
C LYS A 47 8.80 -3.34 -28.75
N ARG A 48 9.07 -4.33 -29.60
CA ARG A 48 8.99 -4.25 -31.07
C ARG A 48 7.69 -3.59 -31.52
N LEU A 49 7.81 -2.46 -32.22
CA LEU A 49 6.68 -1.86 -32.94
C LEU A 49 6.30 -2.76 -34.12
N GLY A 50 4.99 -2.97 -34.33
CA GLY A 50 4.52 -3.85 -35.39
C GLY A 50 4.92 -5.32 -35.18
N ALA A 51 4.95 -5.78 -33.93
CA ALA A 51 5.11 -7.19 -33.60
C ALA A 51 4.00 -8.06 -34.22
N VAL A 52 2.80 -7.50 -34.31
CA VAL A 52 1.68 -8.06 -35.07
C VAL A 52 1.04 -6.98 -35.93
N GLU A 53 0.34 -7.40 -36.98
CA GLU A 53 -0.48 -6.54 -37.83
C GLU A 53 -1.93 -6.99 -37.78
N PHE A 54 -2.86 -6.04 -37.68
CA PHE A 54 -4.29 -6.33 -37.70
C PHE A 54 -4.83 -6.16 -39.10
N SER A 55 -5.59 -7.16 -39.57
CA SER A 55 -6.34 -7.03 -40.84
C SER A 55 -7.45 -5.99 -40.71
N ASN A 56 -8.12 -5.96 -39.55
CA ASN A 56 -9.07 -4.93 -39.16
C ASN A 56 -8.74 -4.50 -37.72
N PRO A 57 -8.35 -3.24 -37.47
CA PRO A 57 -8.08 -2.78 -36.12
C PRO A 57 -9.38 -2.79 -35.28
N PRO A 58 -9.32 -3.15 -33.99
CA PRO A 58 -10.49 -3.17 -33.14
C PRO A 58 -11.03 -1.75 -32.93
N ALA A 59 -12.33 -1.57 -33.18
CA ALA A 59 -13.03 -0.30 -33.02
C ALA A 59 -13.53 -0.14 -31.58
N SER A 60 -13.51 1.09 -31.06
CA SER A 60 -14.10 1.43 -29.76
C SER A 60 -15.63 1.35 -29.83
N GLN A 61 -16.29 0.68 -28.88
CA GLN A 61 -17.75 0.68 -28.83
C GLN A 61 -18.29 2.00 -28.23
N PRO A 62 -19.49 2.46 -28.63
CA PRO A 62 -20.05 3.71 -28.13
C PRO A 62 -20.56 3.63 -26.67
N ASN A 63 -20.77 2.44 -26.12
CA ASN A 63 -21.24 2.25 -24.75
C ASN A 63 -20.15 2.64 -23.74
N VAL A 64 -20.44 3.70 -22.99
CA VAL A 64 -19.64 4.13 -21.86
C VAL A 64 -20.08 3.36 -20.61
N LYS A 65 -19.18 2.60 -20.01
CA LYS A 65 -19.34 2.03 -18.68
C LYS A 65 -18.76 2.99 -17.66
N ILE A 66 -19.59 3.44 -16.72
CA ILE A 66 -19.17 4.25 -15.57
C ILE A 66 -19.14 3.35 -14.35
N GLN A 67 -18.04 3.37 -13.60
CA GLN A 67 -17.90 2.60 -12.37
C GLN A 67 -17.13 3.42 -11.34
N CYS A 68 -17.67 3.50 -10.12
CA CYS A 68 -16.96 4.00 -8.97
C CYS A 68 -16.86 2.89 -7.92
N SER A 69 -15.70 2.81 -7.27
CA SER A 69 -15.44 1.86 -6.20
C SER A 69 -14.61 2.52 -5.12
N SER A 70 -14.78 2.02 -3.90
CA SER A 70 -13.96 2.37 -2.76
C SER A 70 -13.49 1.11 -2.07
N ARG A 71 -12.23 1.09 -1.63
CA ARG A 71 -11.71 0.01 -0.79
C ARG A 71 -10.75 0.56 0.24
N ARG A 72 -10.75 -0.02 1.44
CA ARG A 72 -9.67 0.13 2.40
C ARG A 72 -8.47 -0.67 1.91
N ILE A 73 -7.28 -0.07 1.96
CA ILE A 73 -6.02 -0.74 1.64
C ILE A 73 -5.11 -0.74 2.86
N SER A 74 -4.29 -1.78 2.97
CA SER A 74 -3.43 -2.04 4.12
C SER A 74 -1.99 -2.37 3.75
N THR A 75 -1.73 -2.72 2.48
CA THR A 75 -0.39 -3.04 1.98
C THR A 75 0.01 -2.19 0.77
N TYR A 76 1.32 -1.96 0.60
CA TYR A 76 1.86 -1.25 -0.56
C TYR A 76 1.52 -2.00 -1.86
N GLU A 77 1.48 -3.33 -1.83
CA GLU A 77 0.99 -4.16 -2.94
C GLU A 77 -0.46 -3.81 -3.33
N GLU A 78 -1.39 -3.76 -2.37
CA GLU A 78 -2.78 -3.39 -2.64
C GLU A 78 -2.89 -1.98 -3.24
N LEU A 79 -2.08 -1.04 -2.73
CA LEU A 79 -1.99 0.31 -3.30
C LEU A 79 -1.50 0.28 -4.75
N ALA A 80 -0.37 -0.37 -5.02
CA ALA A 80 0.23 -0.39 -6.34
C ALA A 80 -0.66 -1.09 -7.37
N LYS A 81 -1.26 -2.24 -6.99
CA LYS A 81 -2.24 -2.95 -7.81
C LYS A 81 -3.48 -2.12 -8.08
N SER A 82 -3.92 -1.31 -7.11
CA SER A 82 -5.07 -0.43 -7.30
C SER A 82 -4.88 0.70 -8.29
N LEU A 83 -3.63 1.02 -8.54
CA LEU A 83 -3.20 2.02 -9.51
C LEU A 83 -2.84 1.35 -10.85
N ASP A 84 -3.02 0.04 -11.00
CA ASP A 84 -2.61 -0.74 -12.19
C ASP A 84 -1.15 -0.49 -12.60
N ILE A 85 -0.27 -0.34 -11.60
CA ILE A 85 1.18 -0.20 -11.82
C ILE A 85 1.77 -1.61 -11.98
N SER A 86 2.61 -1.80 -13.00
CA SER A 86 3.35 -3.06 -13.16
C SER A 86 4.25 -3.30 -11.95
N VAL A 87 4.48 -4.57 -11.61
CA VAL A 87 5.25 -4.89 -10.42
C VAL A 87 6.66 -4.28 -10.48
N ALA A 88 7.36 -4.36 -11.63
CA ALA A 88 8.70 -3.78 -11.73
C ALA A 88 8.68 -2.24 -11.65
N ALA A 89 7.65 -1.57 -12.21
CA ALA A 89 7.50 -0.12 -12.10
C ALA A 89 7.25 0.32 -10.64
N SER A 90 6.66 -0.54 -9.82
CA SER A 90 6.50 -0.28 -8.38
C SER A 90 7.86 -0.27 -7.66
N PHE A 91 8.84 -1.04 -8.14
CA PHE A 91 10.25 -0.94 -7.73
C PHE A 91 11.01 0.19 -8.46
N GLY A 92 10.34 1.11 -9.15
CA GLY A 92 11.01 2.17 -9.91
C GLY A 92 11.73 1.71 -11.18
N TYR A 93 11.47 0.49 -11.67
CA TYR A 93 12.10 -0.08 -12.87
C TYR A 93 11.18 -0.04 -14.10
N GLY A 94 11.72 0.30 -15.27
CA GLY A 94 10.97 0.34 -16.54
C GLY A 94 10.46 1.74 -16.94
N THR A 95 9.77 1.83 -18.08
CA THR A 95 9.38 3.11 -18.72
C THR A 95 8.26 3.88 -18.01
N VAL A 96 7.58 3.26 -17.05
CA VAL A 96 6.43 3.83 -16.30
C VAL A 96 6.86 4.38 -14.91
N SER A 97 8.13 4.20 -14.52
CA SER A 97 8.64 4.55 -13.18
C SER A 97 8.57 6.05 -12.84
N GLY A 98 8.46 6.94 -13.83
CA GLY A 98 8.30 8.38 -13.65
C GLY A 98 6.85 8.92 -13.77
N SER A 99 5.84 8.05 -13.82
CA SER A 99 4.45 8.47 -14.02
C SER A 99 3.84 9.15 -12.78
N ALA A 100 2.77 9.93 -12.96
CA ALA A 100 2.05 10.56 -11.84
C ALA A 100 1.56 9.55 -10.79
N LYS A 101 1.35 8.28 -11.18
CA LYS A 101 0.94 7.19 -10.28
C LYS A 101 2.07 6.71 -9.37
N THR A 102 3.31 6.69 -9.86
CA THR A 102 4.43 6.26 -9.01
C THR A 102 4.65 7.27 -7.91
N ARG A 103 4.48 8.57 -8.15
CA ARG A 103 4.49 9.59 -7.08
C ARG A 103 3.50 9.30 -5.95
N VAL A 104 2.29 8.85 -6.28
CA VAL A 104 1.28 8.47 -5.27
C VAL A 104 1.64 7.19 -4.51
N ILE A 105 2.57 6.37 -5.01
CA ILE A 105 3.21 5.28 -4.23
C ILE A 105 4.38 5.82 -3.40
N GLU A 106 5.19 6.70 -3.98
CA GLU A 106 6.43 7.21 -3.38
C GLU A 106 6.18 8.16 -2.19
N ASP A 107 5.16 9.02 -2.29
CA ASP A 107 4.75 9.96 -1.24
C ASP A 107 3.91 9.27 -0.15
N THR A 108 3.70 7.95 -0.24
CA THR A 108 2.79 7.25 0.65
C THR A 108 3.36 7.03 2.04
N LYS A 109 2.75 7.71 3.00
CA LYS A 109 2.75 7.33 4.41
C LYS A 109 1.67 6.26 4.64
N MET A 110 1.88 5.04 4.13
CA MET A 110 1.08 3.87 4.54
C MET A 110 1.58 3.43 5.92
N GLU A 111 1.27 4.28 6.91
CA GLU A 111 1.50 4.01 8.32
C GLU A 111 0.19 3.45 8.88
N GLU A 112 0.25 2.48 9.79
CA GLU A 112 -0.93 1.94 10.49
C GLU A 112 -1.71 3.02 11.29
N THR A 113 -1.14 4.23 11.45
CA THR A 113 -1.80 5.42 12.04
C THR A 113 -2.88 6.01 11.14
N TYR A 114 -2.77 5.80 9.83
CA TYR A 114 -3.73 6.26 8.85
C TYR A 114 -4.61 5.10 8.39
N MET A 115 -5.92 5.31 8.40
CA MET A 115 -6.79 4.49 7.55
C MET A 115 -6.65 5.01 6.13
N THR A 116 -6.21 4.14 5.22
CA THR A 116 -6.07 4.49 3.81
C THR A 116 -7.19 3.89 2.98
N TYR A 117 -7.93 4.74 2.27
CA TYR A 117 -8.93 4.34 1.30
C TYR A 117 -8.49 4.72 -0.11
N ILE A 118 -8.72 3.83 -1.06
CA ILE A 118 -8.61 4.14 -2.48
C ILE A 118 -10.00 4.23 -3.06
N ILE A 119 -10.28 5.37 -3.67
CA ILE A 119 -11.48 5.61 -4.44
C ILE A 119 -11.08 5.64 -5.89
N THR A 120 -11.64 4.74 -6.70
CA THR A 120 -11.41 4.69 -8.14
C THR A 120 -12.74 4.91 -8.83
N CYS A 121 -12.83 5.99 -9.59
CA CYS A 121 -13.94 6.27 -10.48
C CYS A 121 -13.42 6.24 -11.92
N SER A 122 -13.94 5.35 -12.75
CA SER A 122 -13.60 5.23 -14.16
C SER A 122 -14.81 5.40 -15.07
N SER A 123 -14.53 5.96 -16.25
CA SER A 123 -15.41 6.00 -17.40
C SER A 123 -14.69 5.30 -18.54
N GLU A 124 -15.26 4.22 -19.04
CA GLU A 124 -14.59 3.29 -19.96
C GLU A 124 -15.47 3.00 -21.18
N LYS A 125 -14.92 3.23 -22.37
CA LYS A 125 -15.42 2.72 -23.64
C LYS A 125 -14.55 1.52 -24.01
N GLN A 126 -15.14 0.33 -24.02
CA GLN A 126 -14.42 -0.90 -24.34
C GLN A 126 -14.34 -1.09 -25.87
N PRO A 127 -13.20 -1.56 -26.40
CA PRO A 127 -13.09 -1.88 -27.80
C PRO A 127 -13.74 -3.23 -28.13
N GLU A 128 -14.22 -3.37 -29.36
CA GLU A 128 -14.64 -4.66 -29.92
C GLU A 128 -13.40 -5.51 -30.17
N LEU A 129 -13.18 -6.50 -29.30
CA LEU A 129 -12.11 -7.48 -29.47
C LEU A 129 -12.55 -8.57 -30.46
N GLN A 130 -12.60 -8.23 -31.75
CA GLN A 130 -12.87 -9.16 -32.86
C GLN A 130 -11.74 -9.17 -33.91
N SER A 131 -10.55 -8.68 -33.56
CA SER A 131 -9.51 -8.41 -34.55
C SER A 131 -8.60 -9.62 -34.77
N SER A 132 -8.51 -10.08 -36.03
CA SER A 132 -7.53 -11.08 -36.44
C SER A 132 -6.15 -10.42 -36.59
N ALA A 133 -5.22 -10.79 -35.70
CA ALA A 133 -3.83 -10.34 -35.75
C ALA A 133 -2.94 -11.38 -36.44
N THR A 134 -1.97 -10.92 -37.24
CA THR A 134 -0.93 -11.75 -37.87
C THR A 134 0.43 -11.40 -37.29
N PHE A 135 1.18 -12.39 -36.82
CA PHE A 135 2.53 -12.19 -36.29
C PHE A 135 3.53 -11.82 -37.39
N LYS A 136 4.42 -10.86 -37.08
CA LYS A 136 5.48 -10.40 -37.99
C LYS A 136 6.85 -10.83 -37.47
N TRP A 137 7.28 -12.00 -37.93
CA TRP A 137 8.60 -12.53 -37.62
C TRP A 137 9.72 -11.80 -38.36
N ASP A 138 10.77 -11.45 -37.63
CA ASP A 138 12.03 -10.92 -38.16
C ASP A 138 13.15 -11.93 -37.85
N PRO A 139 13.61 -12.71 -38.85
CA PRO A 139 14.60 -13.77 -38.63
C PRO A 139 15.99 -13.24 -38.25
N GLN A 140 16.25 -11.92 -38.34
CA GLN A 140 17.53 -11.33 -37.94
C GLN A 140 17.61 -11.07 -36.42
N VAL A 141 16.53 -11.30 -35.68
CA VAL A 141 16.48 -11.03 -34.24
C VAL A 141 17.17 -12.15 -33.44
N HIS A 142 18.28 -11.83 -32.77
CA HIS A 142 19.02 -12.80 -31.96
C HIS A 142 18.38 -13.12 -30.60
N LYS A 143 17.64 -12.17 -30.00
CA LYS A 143 16.96 -12.33 -28.71
C LYS A 143 15.46 -12.04 -28.85
N PRO A 144 14.70 -12.95 -29.45
CA PRO A 144 13.31 -12.69 -29.83
C PRO A 144 12.41 -12.41 -28.64
N ALA A 145 12.51 -13.17 -27.55
CA ALA A 145 11.71 -12.92 -26.35
C ALA A 145 11.98 -11.53 -25.72
N GLU A 146 13.23 -11.07 -25.72
CA GLU A 146 13.59 -9.73 -25.22
C GLU A 146 13.08 -8.61 -26.16
N THR A 147 13.11 -8.88 -27.47
CA THR A 147 12.79 -7.93 -28.54
C THR A 147 11.30 -7.74 -28.74
N TYR A 148 10.53 -8.83 -28.69
CA TYR A 148 9.07 -8.82 -28.88
C TYR A 148 8.34 -8.66 -27.54
N GLY A 149 8.90 -9.14 -26.44
CA GLY A 149 8.21 -9.21 -25.15
C GLY A 149 7.35 -10.47 -25.05
N ASP A 150 6.52 -10.53 -24.02
CA ASP A 150 5.65 -11.69 -23.75
C ASP A 150 4.22 -11.52 -24.28
N ARG A 151 3.78 -10.28 -24.51
CA ARG A 151 2.44 -9.96 -25.06
C ARG A 151 2.51 -8.84 -26.09
N TYR A 152 1.41 -8.60 -26.79
CA TYR A 152 1.26 -7.45 -27.68
C TYR A 152 0.00 -6.65 -27.35
N ILE A 153 -0.02 -5.37 -27.74
CA ILE A 153 -1.16 -4.48 -27.57
C ILE A 153 -2.24 -4.85 -28.60
N SER A 154 -3.35 -5.39 -28.13
CA SER A 154 -4.49 -5.79 -28.95
C SER A 154 -5.57 -4.72 -29.06
N GLY A 155 -5.64 -3.79 -28.11
CA GLY A 155 -6.68 -2.77 -28.09
C GLY A 155 -6.38 -1.66 -27.09
N PHE A 156 -7.28 -0.69 -27.02
CA PHE A 156 -7.24 0.35 -26.00
C PHE A 156 -8.60 0.52 -25.35
N ILE A 157 -8.61 0.64 -24.03
CA ILE A 157 -9.77 1.14 -23.29
C ILE A 157 -9.69 2.66 -23.33
N GLU A 158 -10.75 3.27 -23.85
CA GLU A 158 -10.87 4.73 -23.93
C GLU A 158 -11.71 5.29 -22.77
N GLY A 159 -11.52 6.58 -22.45
CA GLY A 159 -12.17 7.28 -21.36
C GLY A 159 -11.14 7.78 -20.34
N GLY A 160 -11.48 7.81 -19.06
CA GLY A 160 -10.60 8.35 -18.02
C GLY A 160 -10.90 7.77 -16.65
N SER A 161 -9.89 7.73 -15.77
CA SER A 161 -10.08 7.34 -14.37
C SER A 161 -9.51 8.39 -13.42
N LEU A 162 -10.24 8.69 -12.36
CA LEU A 162 -9.76 9.43 -11.20
C LEU A 162 -9.54 8.43 -10.08
N VAL A 163 -8.32 8.40 -9.57
CA VAL A 163 -7.98 7.64 -8.36
C VAL A 163 -7.64 8.63 -7.26
N ALA A 164 -8.32 8.51 -6.12
CA ALA A 164 -8.05 9.30 -4.93
C ALA A 164 -7.57 8.38 -3.81
N ARG A 165 -6.39 8.69 -3.25
CA ARG A 165 -5.89 8.08 -2.03
C ARG A 165 -6.25 8.94 -0.85
N VAL A 166 -7.24 8.52 -0.08
CA VAL A 166 -7.68 9.22 1.13
C VAL A 166 -6.94 8.65 2.33
N SER A 167 -6.31 9.52 3.10
CA SER A 167 -5.59 9.19 4.34
C SER A 167 -6.31 9.83 5.51
N ILE A 168 -6.65 9.04 6.52
CA ILE A 168 -7.45 9.48 7.67
C ILE A 168 -6.66 9.19 8.95
N ALA A 169 -6.19 10.25 9.61
CA ALA A 169 -5.57 10.16 10.93
C ALA A 169 -6.62 10.42 12.00
N VAL A 170 -6.87 9.43 12.86
CA VAL A 170 -7.83 9.59 13.96
C VAL A 170 -7.24 10.49 15.05
N LYS A 171 -7.94 11.58 15.40
CA LYS A 171 -7.54 12.53 16.45
C LYS A 171 -7.52 11.88 17.83
N ASN A 172 -8.53 11.06 18.13
CA ASN A 172 -8.67 10.36 19.41
C ASN A 172 -8.67 8.84 19.22
N ARG A 173 -7.61 8.18 19.69
CA ARG A 173 -7.42 6.72 19.58
C ARG A 173 -8.55 5.90 20.21
N SER A 174 -9.19 6.39 21.27
CA SER A 174 -10.32 5.70 21.91
C SER A 174 -11.53 5.55 20.98
N LYS A 175 -11.61 6.38 19.93
CA LYS A 175 -12.66 6.35 18.90
C LYS A 175 -12.23 5.62 17.63
N LYS A 176 -11.05 4.98 17.58
CA LYS A 176 -10.51 4.35 16.35
C LYS A 176 -11.52 3.42 15.68
N HIS A 177 -12.09 2.47 16.42
CA HIS A 177 -13.06 1.52 15.86
C HIS A 177 -14.37 2.17 15.38
N GLU A 178 -14.82 3.21 16.08
CA GLU A 178 -16.03 3.97 15.70
C GLU A 178 -15.79 4.74 14.40
N VAL A 179 -14.63 5.40 14.28
CA VAL A 179 -14.24 6.11 13.07
C VAL A 179 -13.98 5.13 11.92
N GLU A 180 -13.39 3.96 12.18
CA GLU A 180 -13.22 2.90 11.18
C GLU A 180 -14.55 2.45 10.57
N ALA A 181 -15.54 2.15 11.41
CA ALA A 181 -16.87 1.76 10.96
C ALA A 181 -17.57 2.89 10.20
N SER A 182 -17.43 4.12 10.69
CA SER A 182 -17.99 5.31 10.03
C SER A 182 -17.33 5.58 8.68
N ALA A 183 -16.02 5.39 8.57
CA ALA A 183 -15.28 5.53 7.32
C ALA A 183 -15.74 4.48 6.32
N GLN A 184 -15.87 3.21 6.73
CA GLN A 184 -16.36 2.15 5.82
C GLN A 184 -17.74 2.51 5.24
N ALA A 185 -18.67 2.93 6.09
CA ALA A 185 -20.00 3.36 5.65
C ALA A 185 -19.96 4.63 4.76
N ALA A 186 -19.11 5.60 5.11
CA ALA A 186 -18.95 6.84 4.35
C ALA A 186 -18.42 6.56 2.93
N PHE A 187 -17.39 5.72 2.79
CA PHE A 187 -16.79 5.43 1.48
C PHE A 187 -17.61 4.47 0.65
N GLU A 188 -18.47 3.63 1.22
CA GLU A 188 -19.44 2.85 0.43
C GLU A 188 -20.38 3.75 -0.39
N ALA A 189 -20.65 4.96 0.09
CA ALA A 189 -21.47 5.93 -0.62
C ALA A 189 -20.85 6.43 -1.95
N PHE A 190 -19.55 6.24 -2.17
CA PHE A 190 -18.88 6.53 -3.45
C PHE A 190 -19.20 5.49 -4.54
N LYS A 191 -19.74 4.31 -4.20
CA LYS A 191 -20.11 3.29 -5.19
C LYS A 191 -21.30 3.70 -6.06
N PHE A 192 -22.07 4.69 -5.62
CA PHE A 192 -23.29 5.15 -6.29
C PHE A 192 -23.14 6.60 -6.78
N SER A 193 -23.60 6.86 -8.00
CA SER A 193 -23.71 8.23 -8.55
C SER A 193 -24.90 9.01 -7.99
N ALA A 194 -25.61 8.46 -7.01
CA ALA A 194 -26.77 9.07 -6.38
C ALA A 194 -26.37 10.07 -5.27
N GLU A 195 -27.32 10.90 -4.86
CA GLU A 195 -27.18 11.76 -3.69
C GLU A 195 -26.86 10.96 -2.43
N LEU A 196 -26.05 11.55 -1.55
CA LEU A 196 -25.70 10.94 -0.27
C LEU A 196 -26.95 10.75 0.61
N SER A 197 -27.17 9.53 1.08
CA SER A 197 -28.19 9.24 2.08
C SER A 197 -27.90 9.96 3.41
N ALA A 198 -28.93 10.18 4.24
CA ALA A 198 -28.74 10.80 5.56
C ALA A 198 -27.76 10.00 6.45
N SER A 199 -27.80 8.66 6.37
CA SER A 199 -26.87 7.79 7.08
C SER A 199 -25.42 7.95 6.61
N ALA A 200 -25.20 8.10 5.30
CA ALA A 200 -23.87 8.38 4.76
C ALA A 200 -23.35 9.75 5.22
N LYS A 201 -24.21 10.79 5.20
CA LYS A 201 -23.85 12.13 5.69
C LYS A 201 -23.46 12.12 7.18
N ASN A 202 -24.20 11.39 8.02
CA ASN A 202 -23.86 11.24 9.43
C ASN A 202 -22.51 10.53 9.63
N SER A 203 -22.26 9.47 8.84
CA SER A 203 -20.99 8.73 8.90
C SER A 203 -19.80 9.61 8.48
N ILE A 204 -19.97 10.40 7.42
CA ILE A 204 -18.99 11.40 6.98
C ILE A 204 -18.71 12.41 8.09
N SER A 205 -19.77 12.98 8.69
CA SER A 205 -19.63 13.96 9.78
C SER A 205 -18.84 13.39 10.96
N ASN A 206 -19.08 12.12 11.33
CA ASN A 206 -18.32 11.48 12.40
C ASN A 206 -16.83 11.34 12.06
N VAL A 207 -16.51 10.97 10.82
CA VAL A 207 -15.10 10.85 10.37
C VAL A 207 -14.41 12.21 10.40
N VAL A 208 -15.02 13.25 9.82
CA VAL A 208 -14.47 14.61 9.73
C VAL A 208 -14.24 15.22 11.11
N GLN A 209 -15.19 15.07 12.04
CA GLN A 209 -15.06 15.63 13.39
C GLN A 209 -13.94 14.99 14.20
N ASN A 210 -13.73 13.68 14.04
CA ASN A 210 -12.81 12.91 14.88
C ASN A 210 -11.48 12.57 14.19
N SER A 211 -11.22 13.12 13.01
CA SER A 211 -10.02 12.80 12.23
C SER A 211 -9.44 14.02 11.52
N ASP A 212 -8.19 13.92 11.11
CA ASP A 212 -7.57 14.73 10.08
C ASP A 212 -7.57 13.95 8.77
N ILE A 213 -8.04 14.57 7.70
CA ILE A 213 -8.25 13.91 6.41
C ILE A 213 -7.41 14.63 5.36
N SER A 214 -6.70 13.85 4.54
CA SER A 214 -6.04 14.35 3.34
C SER A 214 -6.26 13.40 2.18
N TYR A 215 -6.22 13.92 0.96
CA TYR A 215 -6.28 13.07 -0.23
C TYR A 215 -5.27 13.49 -1.29
N GLU A 216 -4.70 12.50 -1.97
CA GLU A 216 -3.87 12.68 -3.16
C GLU A 216 -4.60 12.13 -4.38
N LEU A 217 -4.49 12.84 -5.50
CA LEU A 217 -5.26 12.57 -6.72
C LEU A 217 -4.34 12.12 -7.86
N VAL A 218 -4.79 11.10 -8.58
CA VAL A 218 -4.22 10.64 -9.84
C VAL A 218 -5.29 10.68 -10.91
N TYR A 219 -4.99 11.34 -12.02
CA TYR A 219 -5.79 11.31 -13.22
C TYR A 219 -5.15 10.36 -14.24
N ILE A 220 -5.92 9.42 -14.76
CA ILE A 220 -5.52 8.39 -15.73
C ILE A 220 -6.26 8.66 -17.03
N GLY A 221 -5.53 8.61 -18.15
CA GLY A 221 -6.11 8.87 -19.46
C GLY A 221 -6.51 10.33 -19.65
N VAL A 222 -5.83 11.29 -19.02
CA VAL A 222 -6.06 12.72 -19.29
C VAL A 222 -4.84 13.25 -20.05
N ALA A 223 -4.98 13.48 -21.36
CA ALA A 223 -3.90 13.99 -22.19
C ALA A 223 -3.52 15.43 -21.79
N GLY A 224 -2.23 15.78 -21.89
CA GLY A 224 -1.58 16.99 -21.37
C GLY A 224 -1.99 18.35 -21.97
N GLY A 225 -3.21 18.48 -22.46
CA GLY A 225 -3.83 19.74 -22.90
C GLY A 225 -5.19 20.00 -22.27
N MET A 226 -5.68 19.13 -21.38
CA MET A 226 -6.88 19.45 -20.62
C MET A 226 -6.51 20.20 -19.36
N ASP A 227 -7.26 21.26 -19.10
CA ASP A 227 -7.23 21.98 -17.86
C ASP A 227 -7.87 21.11 -16.77
N VAL A 228 -7.11 20.16 -16.20
CA VAL A 228 -7.49 19.51 -14.93
C VAL A 228 -7.85 20.58 -13.90
N SER A 229 -7.24 21.77 -13.97
CA SER A 229 -7.63 22.89 -13.12
C SER A 229 -9.09 23.32 -13.35
N SER A 230 -9.63 23.28 -14.57
CA SER A 230 -11.05 23.55 -14.82
C SER A 230 -12.00 22.54 -14.18
N ILE A 231 -11.65 21.24 -14.18
CA ILE A 231 -12.42 20.19 -13.51
C ILE A 231 -12.40 20.44 -12.00
N THR A 232 -11.21 20.68 -11.46
CA THR A 232 -11.01 20.95 -10.03
C THR A 232 -11.73 22.22 -9.60
N SER A 233 -11.60 23.32 -10.33
CA SER A 233 -12.26 24.59 -10.04
C SER A 233 -13.78 24.55 -10.23
N GLU A 234 -14.30 23.72 -11.13
CA GLU A 234 -15.74 23.46 -11.20
C GLU A 234 -16.22 22.68 -9.97
N ALA A 235 -15.50 21.62 -9.58
CA ALA A 235 -15.83 20.86 -8.38
C ALA A 235 -15.80 21.73 -7.12
N GLU A 236 -14.73 22.50 -6.91
CA GLU A 236 -14.55 23.41 -5.79
C GLU A 236 -15.69 24.44 -5.67
N ARG A 237 -16.08 25.05 -6.80
CA ARG A 237 -17.24 25.99 -6.83
C ARG A 237 -18.55 25.30 -6.45
N GLN A 238 -18.76 24.06 -6.90
CA GLN A 238 -19.97 23.31 -6.60
C GLN A 238 -19.97 22.64 -5.21
N SER A 239 -18.82 22.60 -4.53
CA SER A 239 -18.66 22.01 -3.20
C SER A 239 -18.26 23.03 -2.13
N GLN A 240 -18.45 24.32 -2.40
CA GLN A 240 -18.10 25.37 -1.44
C GLN A 240 -18.90 25.19 -0.14
N GLY A 241 -18.19 25.17 1.00
CA GLY A 241 -18.79 24.98 2.32
C GLY A 241 -19.08 23.53 2.71
N LEU A 242 -18.71 22.55 1.87
CA LEU A 242 -18.78 21.12 2.19
C LEU A 242 -17.48 20.62 2.85
N ASP A 243 -17.54 19.48 3.53
CA ASP A 243 -16.35 18.82 4.10
C ASP A 243 -15.47 18.15 3.04
N GLU A 244 -14.24 17.76 3.41
CA GLU A 244 -13.23 17.20 2.50
C GLU A 244 -13.70 15.94 1.77
N ILE A 245 -14.49 15.07 2.41
CA ILE A 245 -15.00 13.85 1.79
C ILE A 245 -16.10 14.21 0.79
N GLN A 246 -16.98 15.16 1.13
CA GLN A 246 -18.02 15.64 0.21
C GLN A 246 -17.44 16.39 -0.99
N GLN A 247 -16.41 17.21 -0.79
CA GLN A 247 -15.67 17.86 -1.87
C GLN A 247 -15.06 16.81 -2.82
N LEU A 248 -14.44 15.76 -2.27
CA LEU A 248 -13.90 14.67 -3.05
C LEU A 248 -14.98 13.92 -3.84
N LYS A 249 -16.14 13.63 -3.24
CA LYS A 249 -17.28 13.04 -3.96
C LYS A 249 -17.71 13.93 -5.12
N LYS A 250 -17.82 15.24 -4.89
CA LYS A 250 -18.22 16.17 -5.93
C LYS A 250 -17.20 16.20 -7.08
N LEU A 251 -15.92 16.18 -6.77
CA LEU A 251 -14.85 16.07 -7.77
C LEU A 251 -14.97 14.79 -8.62
N THR A 252 -15.26 13.64 -7.99
CA THR A 252 -15.45 12.38 -8.74
C THR A 252 -16.64 12.44 -9.70
N GLU A 253 -17.75 13.08 -9.30
CA GLU A 253 -18.94 13.25 -10.14
C GLU A 253 -18.65 14.16 -11.35
N VAL A 254 -18.02 15.31 -11.12
CA VAL A 254 -17.62 16.25 -12.19
C VAL A 254 -16.65 15.57 -13.15
N PHE A 255 -15.61 14.91 -12.63
CA PHE A 255 -14.61 14.23 -13.45
C PHE A 255 -15.24 13.18 -14.37
N ILE A 256 -16.09 12.29 -13.83
CA ILE A 256 -16.72 11.22 -14.61
C ILE A 256 -17.64 11.77 -15.69
N SER A 257 -18.40 12.82 -15.39
CA SER A 257 -19.26 13.47 -16.38
C SER A 257 -18.48 14.00 -17.58
N ARG A 258 -17.26 14.52 -17.35
CA ARG A 258 -16.35 14.98 -18.40
C ARG A 258 -15.70 13.80 -19.12
N ALA A 259 -15.12 12.86 -18.37
CA ALA A 259 -14.41 11.70 -18.92
C ALA A 259 -15.28 10.86 -19.88
N ALA A 260 -16.57 10.71 -19.58
CA ALA A 260 -17.54 10.04 -20.46
C ALA A 260 -17.69 10.67 -21.86
N GLN A 261 -17.43 11.97 -21.99
CA GLN A 261 -17.54 12.70 -23.27
C GLN A 261 -16.28 12.58 -24.13
N HIS A 262 -15.18 12.05 -23.59
CA HIS A 262 -13.91 11.97 -24.29
C HIS A 262 -13.54 10.54 -24.70
N SER A 263 -12.54 10.42 -25.58
CA SER A 263 -11.99 9.15 -26.09
C SER A 263 -10.49 9.06 -25.81
N TRP A 264 -10.06 9.43 -24.60
CA TRP A 264 -8.65 9.32 -24.24
C TRP A 264 -8.27 7.88 -23.97
N LYS A 265 -7.08 7.46 -24.38
CA LYS A 265 -6.60 6.12 -24.06
C LYS A 265 -6.20 6.06 -22.59
N SER A 266 -6.91 5.25 -21.81
CA SER A 266 -6.63 5.02 -20.39
C SER A 266 -5.76 3.80 -20.19
N TYR A 267 -6.06 2.71 -20.91
CA TYR A 267 -5.36 1.44 -20.80
C TYR A 267 -5.13 0.80 -22.17
N ALA A 268 -4.03 0.08 -22.31
CA ALA A 268 -3.79 -0.86 -23.40
C ALA A 268 -4.26 -2.26 -22.97
N ILE A 269 -4.99 -2.93 -23.85
CA ILE A 269 -5.37 -4.34 -23.71
C ILE A 269 -4.27 -5.17 -24.32
N LEU A 270 -3.84 -6.21 -23.62
CA LEU A 270 -2.75 -7.09 -24.01
C LEU A 270 -3.26 -8.49 -24.33
N ASP A 271 -2.78 -9.04 -25.43
CA ASP A 271 -3.11 -10.38 -25.89
C ASP A 271 -1.83 -11.22 -26.12
N GLU A 272 -2.00 -12.53 -26.23
CA GLU A 272 -0.93 -13.51 -26.31
C GLU A 272 -0.57 -13.81 -27.76
N TYR A 273 0.73 -13.93 -28.06
CA TYR A 273 1.20 -14.25 -29.41
C TYR A 273 0.63 -15.57 -29.95
N THR A 274 0.32 -16.53 -29.06
CA THR A 274 -0.34 -17.80 -29.36
C THR A 274 -1.74 -17.64 -29.96
N ASN A 275 -2.39 -16.49 -29.77
CA ASN A 275 -3.71 -16.18 -30.35
C ASN A 275 -3.62 -15.57 -31.76
N THR A 276 -2.40 -15.35 -32.27
CA THR A 276 -2.17 -14.68 -33.57
C THR A 276 -1.97 -15.68 -34.71
N GLN A 277 -2.38 -15.30 -35.91
CA GLN A 277 -2.10 -16.08 -37.11
C GLN A 277 -0.61 -16.05 -37.45
N GLY A 278 -0.04 -17.20 -37.79
CA GLY A 278 1.35 -17.30 -38.22
C GLY A 278 2.38 -17.24 -37.09
N PHE A 279 1.99 -17.35 -35.82
CA PHE A 279 2.92 -17.53 -34.71
C PHE A 279 3.04 -19.01 -34.33
N TYR A 280 4.25 -19.56 -34.44
CA TYR A 280 4.59 -20.91 -33.98
C TYR A 280 5.72 -20.83 -32.94
N PRO A 281 5.48 -21.20 -31.68
CA PRO A 281 6.48 -21.06 -30.62
C PRO A 281 7.80 -21.77 -30.92
N ASP A 282 7.74 -22.96 -31.51
CA ASP A 282 8.91 -23.79 -31.84
C ASP A 282 9.75 -23.22 -33.01
N GLN A 283 9.17 -22.33 -33.83
CA GLN A 283 9.84 -21.72 -34.99
C GLN A 283 10.32 -20.28 -34.72
N HIS A 284 9.69 -19.59 -33.77
CA HIS A 284 9.96 -18.18 -33.49
C HIS A 284 10.61 -18.00 -32.11
N PHE A 285 9.80 -18.12 -31.05
CA PHE A 285 10.24 -18.08 -29.66
C PHE A 285 9.11 -18.50 -28.72
N HIS A 286 9.46 -18.90 -27.51
CA HIS A 286 8.49 -19.03 -26.41
C HIS A 286 8.40 -17.70 -25.65
N PRO A 287 7.23 -17.05 -25.59
CA PRO A 287 7.02 -15.87 -24.75
C PRO A 287 7.36 -16.19 -23.29
N LEU A 288 8.01 -15.25 -22.60
CA LEU A 288 8.38 -15.44 -21.19
C LEU A 288 7.14 -15.43 -20.29
N ASP A 289 6.99 -16.45 -19.44
CA ASP A 289 5.91 -16.48 -18.45
C ASP A 289 6.36 -15.83 -17.13
N TYR A 290 5.81 -14.64 -16.86
CA TYR A 290 6.08 -13.91 -15.63
C TYR A 290 5.13 -14.23 -14.47
N THR A 291 4.14 -15.12 -14.64
CA THR A 291 3.08 -15.34 -13.64
C THR A 291 3.62 -15.70 -12.25
N ARG A 292 4.63 -16.58 -12.18
CA ARG A 292 5.30 -16.92 -10.92
C ARG A 292 6.17 -15.77 -10.39
N ALA A 293 6.92 -15.13 -11.29
CA ALA A 293 7.80 -14.02 -10.96
C ALA A 293 7.03 -12.82 -10.40
N GLU A 294 5.89 -12.46 -10.97
CA GLU A 294 5.02 -11.37 -10.51
C GLU A 294 4.47 -11.64 -9.12
N ARG A 295 3.93 -12.84 -8.86
CA ARG A 295 3.42 -13.20 -7.53
C ARG A 295 4.50 -13.05 -6.47
N LYS A 296 5.72 -13.49 -6.77
CA LYS A 296 6.88 -13.32 -5.89
C LYS A 296 7.24 -11.84 -5.72
N ALA A 297 7.37 -11.10 -6.82
CA ALA A 297 7.78 -9.70 -6.80
C ALA A 297 6.80 -8.80 -6.03
N TRP A 298 5.50 -9.11 -6.03
CA TRP A 298 4.54 -8.39 -5.21
C TRP A 298 4.76 -8.56 -3.70
N VAL A 299 5.12 -9.76 -3.26
CA VAL A 299 5.49 -10.02 -1.86
C VAL A 299 6.75 -9.24 -1.50
N GLU A 300 7.77 -9.30 -2.35
CA GLU A 300 9.04 -8.58 -2.15
C GLU A 300 8.87 -7.05 -2.19
N PHE A 301 7.90 -6.56 -2.95
CA PHE A 301 7.62 -5.14 -3.08
C PHE A 301 7.18 -4.52 -1.74
N ASN A 302 6.40 -5.24 -0.94
CA ASN A 302 6.01 -4.77 0.39
C ASN A 302 7.23 -4.55 1.29
N SER A 303 8.22 -5.46 1.25
CA SER A 303 9.47 -5.32 2.00
C SER A 303 10.31 -4.15 1.49
N PHE A 304 10.49 -4.05 0.17
CA PHE A 304 11.19 -2.95 -0.48
C PHE A 304 10.61 -1.58 -0.11
N ALA A 305 9.29 -1.42 -0.22
CA ALA A 305 8.61 -0.16 0.11
C ALA A 305 8.81 0.22 1.59
N ARG A 306 8.80 -0.76 2.50
CA ARG A 306 9.08 -0.54 3.93
C ARG A 306 10.54 -0.15 4.18
N PHE A 307 11.52 -0.78 3.54
CA PHE A 307 12.93 -0.33 3.63
C PHE A 307 13.11 1.09 3.08
N ARG A 308 12.46 1.42 1.97
CA ARG A 308 12.47 2.77 1.40
C ARG A 308 11.87 3.79 2.39
N ARG A 309 10.80 3.41 3.10
CA ARG A 309 10.23 4.25 4.17
C ARG A 309 11.20 4.45 5.33
N LEU A 310 11.90 3.41 5.78
CA LEU A 310 12.95 3.55 6.80
C LEU A 310 14.05 4.51 6.35
N LEU A 311 14.46 4.46 5.07
CA LEU A 311 15.44 5.38 4.53
C LEU A 311 14.96 6.83 4.60
N GLN A 312 13.69 7.07 4.25
CA GLN A 312 13.11 8.40 4.36
C GLN A 312 13.07 8.88 5.82
N ILE A 313 12.66 8.03 6.76
CA ILE A 313 12.67 8.36 8.20
C ILE A 313 14.07 8.76 8.64
N VAL A 314 15.10 7.97 8.29
CA VAL A 314 16.50 8.29 8.65
C VAL A 314 16.96 9.61 8.01
N ARG A 315 16.53 9.91 6.78
CA ARG A 315 16.83 11.19 6.11
C ARG A 315 16.18 12.38 6.83
N ASP A 316 14.93 12.23 7.26
CA ASP A 316 14.13 13.27 7.91
C ASP A 316 14.57 13.54 9.36
N LEU A 317 15.04 12.52 10.08
CA LEU A 317 15.53 12.67 11.45
C LEU A 317 16.76 13.58 11.52
N ASP A 318 16.83 14.44 12.53
CA ASP A 318 18.02 15.27 12.73
C ASP A 318 19.23 14.36 13.03
N SER A 319 20.39 14.70 12.45
CA SER A 319 21.65 14.04 12.78
C SER A 319 21.92 14.04 14.29
N HIS A 320 21.53 15.08 15.02
CA HIS A 320 21.74 15.20 16.46
C HIS A 320 20.85 14.28 17.31
N GLU A 321 19.90 13.58 16.69
CA GLU A 321 19.09 12.53 17.35
C GLU A 321 19.86 11.20 17.42
N PHE A 322 20.86 10.96 16.57
CA PHE A 322 21.60 9.69 16.56
C PHE A 322 22.76 9.68 17.54
N ASP A 323 23.06 8.51 18.11
CA ASP A 323 24.31 8.25 18.80
C ASP A 323 25.47 8.45 17.81
N ARG A 324 26.48 9.23 18.18
CA ARG A 324 27.56 9.65 17.26
C ARG A 324 27.10 10.51 16.07
N GLY A 325 25.89 11.05 16.14
CA GLY A 325 25.42 12.12 15.27
C GLY A 325 25.36 11.74 13.79
N MET A 326 25.90 12.62 12.95
CA MET A 326 25.88 12.49 11.49
C MET A 326 26.55 11.21 10.97
N GLU A 327 27.61 10.73 11.61
CA GLU A 327 28.31 9.50 11.21
C GLU A 327 27.35 8.30 11.19
N LYS A 328 26.51 8.18 12.23
CA LYS A 328 25.55 7.08 12.35
C LYS A 328 24.39 7.23 11.37
N LYS A 329 23.91 8.47 11.16
CA LYS A 329 22.91 8.76 10.12
C LYS A 329 23.40 8.33 8.74
N ILE A 330 24.63 8.69 8.36
CA ILE A 330 25.24 8.28 7.08
C ILE A 330 25.36 6.76 6.97
N LYS A 331 25.79 6.08 8.04
CA LYS A 331 25.87 4.62 8.07
C LYS A 331 24.53 3.97 7.74
N TRP A 332 23.45 4.36 8.41
CA TRP A 332 22.12 3.78 8.16
C TRP A 332 21.58 4.09 6.77
N GLN A 333 21.81 5.30 6.26
CA GLN A 333 21.47 5.62 4.88
C GLN A 333 22.22 4.71 3.89
N GLY A 334 23.51 4.47 4.11
CA GLY A 334 24.33 3.57 3.30
C GLY A 334 23.82 2.13 3.31
N GLU A 335 23.56 1.57 4.50
CA GLU A 335 23.04 0.20 4.63
C GLU A 335 21.66 0.03 3.98
N LEU A 336 20.75 1.00 4.15
CA LEU A 336 19.44 0.96 3.51
C LEU A 336 19.53 1.09 1.99
N ASN A 337 20.38 1.97 1.46
CA ASN A 337 20.60 2.07 0.02
C ASN A 337 21.12 0.75 -0.56
N LEU A 338 22.10 0.11 0.09
CA LEU A 338 22.61 -1.20 -0.34
C LEU A 338 21.53 -2.28 -0.39
N ILE A 339 20.58 -2.26 0.57
CA ILE A 339 19.43 -3.16 0.55
C ILE A 339 18.51 -2.85 -0.64
N LEU A 340 18.19 -1.58 -0.88
CA LEU A 340 17.32 -1.18 -2.00
C LEU A 340 17.96 -1.50 -3.35
N ASP A 341 19.27 -1.31 -3.50
CA ASP A 341 20.02 -1.66 -4.71
C ASP A 341 19.92 -3.15 -5.03
N LYS A 342 19.98 -4.03 -4.01
CA LYS A 342 19.75 -5.47 -4.21
C LYS A 342 18.37 -5.79 -4.78
N TYR A 343 17.32 -5.09 -4.33
CA TYR A 343 15.99 -5.25 -4.90
C TYR A 343 15.95 -4.78 -6.36
N HIS A 344 16.58 -3.64 -6.69
CA HIS A 344 16.65 -3.14 -8.06
C HIS A 344 17.39 -4.12 -8.99
N ASP A 345 18.56 -4.62 -8.57
CA ASP A 345 19.34 -5.62 -9.30
C ASP A 345 18.55 -6.92 -9.51
N TRP A 346 17.83 -7.36 -8.48
CA TRP A 346 16.98 -8.53 -8.54
C TRP A 346 15.84 -8.34 -9.56
N VAL A 347 15.11 -7.22 -9.50
CA VAL A 347 14.05 -6.91 -10.47
C VAL A 347 14.59 -6.86 -11.90
N HIS A 348 15.78 -6.29 -12.10
CA HIS A 348 16.44 -6.28 -13.41
C HIS A 348 16.70 -7.70 -13.94
N LYS A 349 17.22 -8.61 -13.09
CA LYS A 349 17.45 -10.02 -13.46
C LYS A 349 16.15 -10.74 -13.78
N VAL A 350 15.12 -10.57 -12.95
CA VAL A 350 13.80 -11.17 -13.16
C VAL A 350 13.15 -10.67 -14.45
N ALA A 351 13.27 -9.37 -14.74
CA ALA A 351 12.76 -8.79 -15.98
C ALA A 351 13.40 -9.42 -17.23
N ALA A 352 14.69 -9.76 -17.18
CA ALA A 352 15.36 -10.47 -18.26
C ALA A 352 15.02 -11.97 -18.31
N ASN A 353 14.86 -12.60 -17.14
CA ASN A 353 14.59 -14.03 -17.01
C ASN A 353 13.70 -14.31 -15.77
N PRO A 354 12.40 -14.66 -15.94
CA PRO A 354 11.49 -14.86 -14.81
C PRO A 354 11.88 -16.01 -13.87
N THR A 355 12.78 -16.91 -14.28
CA THR A 355 13.26 -18.01 -13.43
C THR A 355 14.18 -17.53 -12.29
N GLU A 356 14.79 -16.36 -12.43
CA GLU A 356 15.62 -15.68 -11.41
C GLU A 356 14.81 -15.13 -10.22
N SER A 357 13.49 -15.34 -10.22
CA SER A 357 12.60 -14.87 -9.15
C SER A 357 12.72 -15.65 -7.83
N GLN A 358 13.68 -16.57 -7.67
CA GLN A 358 13.76 -17.44 -6.48
C GLN A 358 14.08 -16.70 -5.18
N GLN A 359 14.91 -15.66 -5.18
CA GLN A 359 15.22 -14.88 -3.97
C GLN A 359 15.93 -13.56 -4.33
N VAL A 360 15.73 -12.53 -3.52
CA VAL A 360 16.36 -11.21 -3.70
C VAL A 360 17.82 -11.19 -3.22
N GLY A 361 18.19 -12.01 -2.23
CA GLY A 361 19.51 -11.96 -1.59
C GLY A 361 19.64 -10.87 -0.51
N VAL A 362 18.52 -10.54 0.15
CA VAL A 362 18.43 -9.65 1.30
C VAL A 362 18.12 -10.49 2.53
N ASP A 363 19.12 -10.67 3.40
CA ASP A 363 18.96 -11.41 4.66
C ASP A 363 18.41 -10.52 5.79
N GLU A 364 18.52 -9.21 5.63
CA GLU A 364 18.02 -8.24 6.60
C GLU A 364 16.48 -8.16 6.56
N THR A 365 15.84 -8.12 7.73
CA THR A 365 14.38 -7.95 7.81
C THR A 365 14.05 -6.51 8.17
N VAL A 366 12.88 -6.04 7.75
CA VAL A 366 12.38 -4.68 8.07
C VAL A 366 12.36 -4.46 9.59
N SER A 367 11.88 -5.44 10.36
CA SER A 367 11.82 -5.37 11.83
C SER A 367 13.20 -5.25 12.47
N SER A 368 14.17 -6.05 12.01
CA SER A 368 15.54 -6.03 12.52
C SER A 368 16.22 -4.70 12.19
N MET A 369 16.08 -4.22 10.95
CA MET A 369 16.65 -2.93 10.55
C MET A 369 16.03 -1.76 11.31
N LEU A 370 14.70 -1.74 11.44
CA LEU A 370 14.00 -0.73 12.24
C LEU A 370 14.52 -0.71 13.68
N ARG A 371 14.68 -1.88 14.31
CA ARG A 371 15.22 -2.00 15.68
C ARG A 371 16.63 -1.41 15.77
N LYS A 372 17.52 -1.74 14.83
CA LYS A 372 18.90 -1.20 14.78
C LYS A 372 18.92 0.33 14.66
N ILE A 373 18.06 0.89 13.81
CA ILE A 373 17.92 2.35 13.65
C ILE A 373 17.41 2.96 14.95
N VAL A 374 16.32 2.44 15.49
CA VAL A 374 15.72 2.90 16.75
C VAL A 374 16.71 2.89 17.91
N ASP A 375 17.44 1.79 18.10
CA ASP A 375 18.39 1.64 19.21
C ASP A 375 19.59 2.60 19.10
N SER A 376 19.80 3.16 17.91
CA SER A 376 20.82 4.19 17.66
C SER A 376 20.32 5.62 17.89
N ILE A 377 19.03 5.83 18.14
CA ILE A 377 18.47 7.15 18.40
C ILE A 377 18.51 7.41 19.92
N ARG A 378 19.03 8.57 20.30
CA ARG A 378 19.06 9.03 21.69
C ARG A 378 17.93 10.03 21.93
N PRO A 379 17.01 9.75 22.87
CA PRO A 379 15.97 10.69 23.22
C PRO A 379 16.60 11.95 23.84
N HIS A 380 16.04 13.11 23.50
CA HIS A 380 16.41 14.37 24.16
C HIS A 380 15.21 15.31 24.25
N VAL A 381 15.29 16.24 25.20
CA VAL A 381 14.30 17.28 25.41
C VAL A 381 14.97 18.63 25.15
N MET A 382 14.31 19.47 24.36
CA MET A 382 14.68 20.87 24.21
C MET A 382 13.81 21.69 25.17
N LEU A 383 14.46 22.43 26.06
CA LEU A 383 13.83 23.34 27.01
C LEU A 383 14.06 24.77 26.51
N PHE A 384 13.06 25.64 26.61
CA PHE A 384 13.15 27.04 26.21
C PHE A 384 12.67 27.97 27.31
N GLN A 385 13.38 29.08 27.49
CA GLN A 385 13.09 30.08 28.51
C GLN A 385 11.79 30.85 28.26
N HIS A 386 11.36 30.96 27.01
CA HIS A 386 10.16 31.71 26.64
C HIS A 386 9.18 30.85 25.85
N GLY A 387 7.95 31.37 25.70
CA GLY A 387 6.94 30.76 24.84
C GLY A 387 7.38 30.74 23.37
N ASP A 388 6.71 29.93 22.57
CA ASP A 388 6.91 29.78 21.13
C ASP A 388 8.36 29.46 20.74
N PHE A 389 9.04 28.68 21.59
CA PHE A 389 10.42 28.21 21.42
C PHE A 389 11.45 29.35 21.27
N GLN A 390 11.23 30.46 21.97
CA GLN A 390 12.12 31.62 21.99
C GLN A 390 13.01 31.66 23.24
N GLY A 391 14.01 32.55 23.21
CA GLY A 391 14.93 32.77 24.33
C GLY A 391 16.14 31.84 24.30
N GLU A 392 16.79 31.70 25.45
CA GLU A 392 17.82 30.68 25.63
C GLU A 392 17.19 29.28 25.50
N ALA A 393 17.94 28.32 24.98
CA ALA A 393 17.49 26.96 24.75
C ALA A 393 18.52 25.95 25.26
N GLU A 394 18.05 24.92 25.95
CA GLU A 394 18.90 23.87 26.50
C GLU A 394 18.50 22.50 25.95
N LYS A 395 19.49 21.75 25.47
CA LYS A 395 19.31 20.38 24.97
C LYS A 395 19.67 19.38 26.05
N LEU A 396 18.65 18.79 26.67
CA LEU A 396 18.81 17.78 27.69
C LEU A 396 18.75 16.38 27.09
N MET A 397 19.90 15.69 27.04
CA MET A 397 19.92 14.26 26.72
C MET A 397 19.26 13.48 27.85
N VAL A 398 18.30 12.62 27.52
CA VAL A 398 17.62 11.80 28.53
C VAL A 398 17.97 10.33 28.36
N GLU A 399 18.01 9.61 29.47
CA GLU A 399 18.05 8.15 29.44
C GLU A 399 16.69 7.62 29.86
N TYR A 400 16.20 6.63 29.11
CA TYR A 400 14.88 6.11 29.40
C TYR A 400 14.80 5.50 30.80
N ASN A 401 13.67 5.75 31.46
CA ASN A 401 13.38 5.34 32.83
C ASN A 401 14.33 5.91 33.89
N HIS A 402 15.19 6.86 33.52
CA HIS A 402 16.06 7.57 34.44
C HIS A 402 15.58 9.01 34.61
N CYS A 403 15.72 9.51 35.82
CA CYS A 403 15.45 10.91 36.09
C CYS A 403 16.66 11.76 35.70
N VAL A 404 16.41 12.86 35.00
CA VAL A 404 17.43 13.82 34.59
C VAL A 404 17.03 15.19 35.13
N ASN A 405 17.96 15.81 35.86
CA ASN A 405 17.75 17.12 36.46
C ASN A 405 17.97 18.25 35.44
N PHE A 406 17.19 19.31 35.60
CA PHE A 406 17.44 20.68 35.14
C PHE A 406 18.92 21.05 35.26
N PRO A 407 19.65 21.55 34.23
CA PRO A 407 20.80 22.42 34.52
C PRO A 407 20.34 23.57 35.39
N LYS A 408 21.22 24.03 36.30
CA LYS A 408 20.87 25.08 37.28
C LYS A 408 20.32 26.34 36.62
N ASP A 409 20.88 26.70 35.47
CA ASP A 409 20.51 27.91 34.73
C ASP A 409 19.17 27.76 33.99
N PHE A 410 18.62 26.54 33.92
CA PHE A 410 17.32 26.22 33.32
C PHE A 410 16.27 25.75 34.34
N ASN A 411 16.60 25.79 35.63
CA ASN A 411 15.69 25.41 36.70
C ASN A 411 14.63 26.49 36.90
N ASP A 412 13.35 26.11 36.93
CA ASP A 412 12.23 27.02 37.24
C ASP A 412 12.13 28.25 36.29
N ILE A 413 12.55 28.10 35.03
CA ILE A 413 12.43 29.16 34.01
C ILE A 413 11.94 28.63 32.65
N VAL A 414 11.52 27.37 32.59
CA VAL A 414 11.05 26.75 31.36
C VAL A 414 9.62 27.19 31.08
N THR A 415 9.41 27.79 29.91
CA THR A 415 8.09 28.22 29.43
C THR A 415 7.63 27.43 28.19
N SER A 416 8.53 26.87 27.37
CA SER A 416 8.13 25.97 26.27
C SER A 416 9.08 24.78 26.11
N ILE A 417 8.56 23.68 25.57
CA ILE A 417 9.24 22.38 25.52
C ILE A 417 9.06 21.74 24.14
N ARG A 418 10.14 21.17 23.60
CA ARG A 418 10.08 20.29 22.43
C ARG A 418 10.71 18.94 22.74
N LEU A 419 9.94 17.88 22.59
CA LEU A 419 10.40 16.50 22.67
C LEU A 419 10.87 16.03 21.29
N THR A 420 11.87 15.15 21.25
CA THR A 420 12.08 14.35 20.04
C THR A 420 11.06 13.25 19.91
N LYS A 421 10.89 12.73 18.69
CA LYS A 421 10.07 11.53 18.45
C LYS A 421 10.57 10.33 19.25
N ALA A 422 11.87 10.25 19.53
CA ALA A 422 12.41 9.20 20.38
C ALA A 422 12.11 9.41 21.87
N SER A 423 11.89 10.64 22.34
CA SER A 423 11.72 10.92 23.77
C SER A 423 10.57 10.17 24.42
N GLY A 424 9.62 9.65 23.66
CA GLY A 424 8.55 8.86 24.26
C GLY A 424 7.56 9.76 24.98
N VAL A 425 6.93 9.22 26.02
CA VAL A 425 6.19 10.01 26.99
C VAL A 425 7.17 10.48 28.05
N CYS A 426 7.23 11.79 28.25
CA CYS A 426 8.08 12.40 29.26
C CYS A 426 7.22 12.98 30.37
N THR A 427 7.56 12.64 31.61
CA THR A 427 6.98 13.27 32.78
C THR A 427 7.98 14.29 33.31
N PHE A 428 7.56 15.54 33.35
CA PHE A 428 8.28 16.67 33.92
C PHE A 428 7.85 16.88 35.36
N TYR A 429 8.78 17.33 36.20
CA TYR A 429 8.59 17.41 37.64
C TYR A 429 9.05 18.76 38.17
N GLU A 430 8.32 19.26 39.16
CA GLU A 430 8.62 20.55 39.77
C GLU A 430 9.92 20.60 40.55
N HIS A 431 10.37 19.46 41.05
CA HIS A 431 11.54 19.38 41.88
C HIS A 431 12.57 18.44 41.27
N TYR A 432 13.81 18.61 41.68
CA TYR A 432 14.90 17.71 41.34
C TYR A 432 14.58 16.26 41.73
N SER A 433 15.22 15.34 41.01
CA SER A 433 15.08 13.89 41.22
C SER A 433 13.65 13.38 41.03
N CYS A 434 12.89 14.03 40.15
CA CYS A 434 11.56 13.61 39.71
C CYS A 434 10.55 13.56 40.86
N ASN A 435 10.53 14.63 41.66
CA ASN A 435 9.64 14.80 42.81
C ASN A 435 8.72 16.02 42.61
N GLY A 436 7.70 16.14 43.47
CA GLY A 436 6.74 17.24 43.43
C GLY A 436 5.57 16.97 42.48
N ARG A 437 4.84 18.03 42.08
CA ARG A 437 3.81 17.87 41.05
C ARG A 437 4.48 17.47 39.74
N ALA A 438 3.70 16.77 38.92
CA ALA A 438 4.17 16.21 37.66
C ALA A 438 3.30 16.68 36.51
N TYR A 439 3.94 16.98 35.38
CA TYR A 439 3.31 17.31 34.12
C TYR A 439 3.74 16.26 33.09
N GLU A 440 2.79 15.47 32.60
CA GLU A 440 3.06 14.47 31.59
C GLU A 440 2.82 15.02 30.18
N MET A 441 3.80 14.81 29.31
CA MET A 441 3.77 15.26 27.93
C MET A 441 4.06 14.09 27.00
N ALA A 442 3.10 13.81 26.12
CA ALA A 442 3.23 12.87 25.01
C ALA A 442 3.23 13.59 23.64
N ALA A 443 2.79 14.86 23.62
CA ALA A 443 2.89 15.71 22.44
C ALA A 443 4.37 16.04 22.15
N LEU A 444 4.75 16.20 20.89
CA LEU A 444 6.13 16.55 20.53
C LEU A 444 6.50 17.98 20.94
N GLU A 445 5.50 18.83 21.13
CA GLU A 445 5.68 20.26 21.33
C GLU A 445 4.64 20.80 22.31
N ASN A 446 5.10 21.66 23.21
CA ASN A 446 4.29 22.53 24.02
C ASN A 446 4.86 23.94 23.82
N THR A 447 4.11 24.78 23.10
CA THR A 447 4.51 26.13 22.74
C THR A 447 4.45 27.08 23.93
N ASN A 448 3.67 26.78 24.97
CA ASN A 448 3.53 27.65 26.14
C ASN A 448 2.91 26.91 27.33
N LEU A 449 3.72 26.61 28.35
CA LEU A 449 3.30 25.88 29.55
C LEU A 449 2.26 26.64 30.39
N LYS A 450 2.10 27.96 30.18
CA LYS A 450 1.06 28.76 30.83
C LYS A 450 -0.35 28.31 30.43
N ASP A 451 -0.49 27.72 29.26
CA ASP A 451 -1.78 27.25 28.75
C ASP A 451 -2.23 25.95 29.45
N ASP A 452 -1.28 25.24 30.07
CA ASP A 452 -1.48 23.97 30.77
C ASP A 452 -1.51 24.10 32.31
N GLY A 453 -1.66 25.33 32.81
CA GLY A 453 -1.84 25.65 34.23
C GLY A 453 -0.60 26.20 34.93
N ASP A 454 -0.56 26.08 36.26
CA ASP A 454 0.45 26.70 37.13
C ASP A 454 1.76 25.90 37.20
N ILE A 455 2.26 25.40 36.07
CA ILE A 455 3.54 24.64 35.98
C ILE A 455 4.64 25.42 35.25
N ASN A 456 4.26 26.52 34.61
CA ASN A 456 5.18 27.41 33.90
C ASN A 456 6.24 27.96 34.86
N ASP A 457 7.51 27.90 34.46
CA ASP A 457 8.64 28.36 35.28
C ASP A 457 8.73 27.65 36.65
N MET A 458 8.33 26.38 36.72
CA MET A 458 8.40 25.58 37.95
C MET A 458 9.09 24.23 37.76
N LEU A 459 9.52 23.89 36.53
CA LEU A 459 10.05 22.57 36.21
C LEU A 459 11.54 22.47 36.53
N SER A 460 11.94 21.36 37.15
CA SER A 460 13.31 21.13 37.64
C SER A 460 13.88 19.76 37.25
N SER A 461 13.07 18.81 36.76
CA SER A 461 13.57 17.53 36.25
C SER A 461 12.60 16.84 35.29
N VAL A 462 13.09 15.84 34.55
CA VAL A 462 12.31 15.03 33.62
C VAL A 462 12.68 13.56 33.74
N ARG A 463 11.68 12.69 33.59
CA ARG A 463 11.87 11.28 33.30
C ARG A 463 11.10 10.93 32.06
N CYS A 464 11.81 10.46 31.04
CA CYS A 464 11.19 9.94 29.84
C CYS A 464 11.09 8.43 29.96
N LEU A 465 9.91 7.89 29.78
CA LEU A 465 9.75 6.45 29.70
C LEU A 465 10.27 6.01 28.34
N ARG A 466 10.95 4.85 28.32
CA ARG A 466 11.22 4.22 27.03
C ARG A 466 9.88 4.13 26.36
N PRO A 467 9.71 4.66 25.15
CA PRO A 467 8.56 4.31 24.37
C PRO A 467 8.54 2.79 24.41
N ASP A 468 7.59 2.19 25.11
CA ASP A 468 7.39 0.77 24.91
C ASP A 468 7.10 0.73 23.41
N PHE A 469 7.96 0.10 22.62
CA PHE A 469 7.69 0.06 21.19
C PHE A 469 6.34 -0.66 20.95
N LYS A 470 5.86 -1.42 21.95
CA LYS A 470 4.47 -1.85 22.02
C LYS A 470 3.49 -0.79 22.47
N VAL A 471 3.82 0.27 23.22
CA VAL A 471 2.89 1.30 23.75
C VAL A 471 2.98 2.69 23.11
N PHE A 472 4.17 3.20 22.82
CA PHE A 472 4.37 4.48 22.12
C PHE A 472 4.19 4.34 20.61
N TYR A 473 4.59 3.17 20.10
CA TYR A 473 4.03 2.62 18.87
C TYR A 473 2.90 1.59 19.11
N SER A 474 2.32 1.37 20.32
CA SER A 474 0.86 1.02 20.35
C SER A 474 0.15 2.32 20.13
N SER A 475 -0.30 2.56 18.93
CA SER A 475 -1.45 1.79 18.48
C SER A 475 -1.17 0.78 17.37
N ASN A 476 0.08 0.61 16.92
CA ASN A 476 0.44 0.29 15.53
C ASN A 476 1.83 -0.36 15.28
N MET A 477 2.40 -1.12 16.23
CA MET A 477 3.60 -1.94 15.94
C MET A 477 3.54 -3.40 16.39
N ASN A 478 2.63 -3.79 17.29
CA ASN A 478 2.37 -5.21 17.52
C ASN A 478 1.57 -5.82 16.38
N GLU A 479 0.68 -5.07 15.72
CA GLU A 479 0.05 -5.48 14.45
C GLU A 479 1.04 -5.39 13.29
N PHE A 480 1.93 -4.39 13.25
CA PHE A 480 3.05 -4.36 12.29
C PHE A 480 3.98 -5.58 12.45
N ILE A 481 4.36 -5.94 13.68
CA ILE A 481 5.23 -7.10 13.97
C ILE A 481 4.47 -8.43 13.86
N GLN A 482 3.18 -8.49 14.21
CA GLN A 482 2.34 -9.70 14.01
C GLN A 482 1.98 -9.89 12.53
N GLY A 483 1.73 -8.83 11.78
CA GLY A 483 1.54 -8.81 10.34
C GLY A 483 2.83 -9.05 9.55
N LEU A 484 4.00 -8.76 10.13
CA LEU A 484 5.32 -9.21 9.65
C LEU A 484 5.59 -10.69 9.97
N ASN A 485 4.86 -11.31 10.90
CA ASN A 485 4.99 -12.72 11.26
C ASN A 485 4.04 -13.65 10.47
N ILE A 486 3.14 -13.13 9.62
CA ILE A 486 2.32 -13.96 8.72
C ILE A 486 3.05 -14.20 7.39
N THR A 487 4.30 -14.65 7.42
CA THR A 487 4.97 -15.35 6.31
C THR A 487 6.17 -16.17 6.83
N ASN A 488 6.01 -16.89 7.94
CA ASN A 488 6.90 -18.02 8.21
C ASN A 488 6.17 -19.32 7.86
N ASN A 489 6.49 -19.83 6.68
CA ASN A 489 6.39 -21.22 6.23
C ASN A 489 5.42 -22.13 7.00
N THR A 490 4.21 -22.29 6.46
CA THR A 490 3.65 -23.63 6.24
C THR A 490 2.90 -23.62 4.91
N LEU A 491 3.46 -24.34 3.93
CA LEU A 491 2.72 -24.83 2.78
C LEU A 491 1.45 -25.55 3.28
N PRO A 492 0.26 -25.34 2.67
CA PRO A 492 -0.83 -26.27 2.90
C PRO A 492 -0.39 -27.62 2.33
N VAL A 493 -0.20 -28.60 3.21
CA VAL A 493 -0.17 -30.00 2.81
C VAL A 493 -1.49 -30.28 2.12
N VAL A 494 -1.41 -30.57 0.82
CA VAL A 494 -2.50 -31.18 0.06
C VAL A 494 -2.75 -32.53 0.70
N LEU A 495 -3.76 -32.61 1.57
CA LEU A 495 -4.36 -33.88 1.94
C LEU A 495 -5.03 -34.42 0.68
N THR A 496 -4.43 -35.46 0.14
CA THR A 496 -5.03 -36.29 -0.90
C THR A 496 -6.23 -37.00 -0.28
N ASP A 497 -7.41 -36.76 -0.83
CA ASP A 497 -8.62 -37.53 -0.54
C ASP A 497 -8.39 -39.00 -0.89
N ILE A 498 -8.24 -39.84 0.13
CA ILE A 498 -8.53 -41.27 0.01
C ILE A 498 -10.00 -41.45 0.39
N GLN A 499 -10.80 -41.77 -0.63
CA GLN A 499 -12.16 -42.25 -0.48
C GLN A 499 -12.19 -43.50 0.41
N ALA A 500 -12.96 -43.46 1.49
CA ALA A 500 -13.54 -44.66 2.09
C ALA A 500 -15.02 -44.40 2.35
N ALA A 501 -15.84 -45.11 1.59
CA ALA A 501 -17.29 -45.06 1.61
C ALA A 501 -17.85 -45.43 3.00
N SER A 502 -18.85 -44.66 3.43
CA SER A 502 -19.75 -45.01 4.51
C SER A 502 -20.70 -46.13 4.07
N VAL A 503 -20.70 -47.24 4.81
CA VAL A 503 -21.82 -48.20 4.83
C VAL A 503 -22.46 -48.13 6.21
N GLN A 504 -23.78 -47.97 6.18
CA GLN A 504 -24.67 -47.81 7.31
C GLN A 504 -24.71 -49.03 8.24
N GLY A 505 -24.81 -48.74 9.53
CA GLY A 505 -25.81 -49.28 10.46
C GLY A 505 -25.99 -50.80 10.58
N GLY A 506 -25.66 -51.32 11.76
CA GLY A 506 -26.16 -52.62 12.23
C GLY A 506 -25.74 -52.87 13.67
N GLU A 507 -26.71 -52.82 14.58
CA GLU A 507 -26.60 -53.18 15.99
C GLU A 507 -26.10 -54.62 16.20
N ILE A 508 -25.51 -54.89 17.36
CA ILE A 508 -25.88 -55.92 18.36
C ILE A 508 -24.64 -56.34 19.16
N GLY A 509 -24.70 -56.11 20.48
CA GLY A 509 -24.37 -57.12 21.50
C GLY A 509 -22.92 -57.31 21.98
N GLY A 510 -22.75 -57.14 23.30
CA GLY A 510 -22.04 -58.14 24.11
C GLY A 510 -20.70 -57.73 24.73
N HIS A 511 -20.63 -57.88 26.06
CA HIS A 511 -19.49 -58.15 26.97
C HIS A 511 -18.06 -57.98 26.44
N GLY A 512 -17.11 -57.36 27.13
CA GLY A 512 -16.88 -57.20 28.57
C GLY A 512 -15.38 -57.44 28.84
N ALA A 513 -14.80 -56.74 29.83
CA ALA A 513 -13.48 -56.98 30.45
C ALA A 513 -12.25 -56.87 29.50
N GLU A 514 -11.01 -56.58 29.90
CA GLU A 514 -10.31 -56.15 31.11
C GLU A 514 -8.85 -55.90 30.66
N ILE A 515 -8.18 -54.95 31.32
CA ILE A 515 -6.76 -54.98 31.77
C ILE A 515 -5.60 -55.09 30.76
N GLY A 516 -4.58 -54.25 31.01
CA GLY A 516 -3.16 -54.53 30.70
C GLY A 516 -2.55 -53.53 29.72
N HIS A 517 -2.00 -52.38 30.13
CA HIS A 517 -0.82 -52.13 30.96
C HIS A 517 0.51 -52.62 30.36
N GLY A 518 1.43 -51.66 30.15
CA GLY A 518 2.85 -51.87 29.88
C GLY A 518 3.17 -52.08 28.39
N GLY A 519 4.10 -51.38 27.78
CA GLY A 519 5.14 -50.51 28.31
C GLY A 519 6.16 -50.29 27.20
N ALA A 520 6.74 -49.10 27.22
CA ALA A 520 8.08 -48.73 26.78
C ALA A 520 8.81 -49.59 25.73
N GLY A 521 9.33 -48.92 24.70
CA GLY A 521 10.60 -49.37 24.13
C GLY A 521 10.91 -48.91 22.73
N GLN A 522 11.60 -47.77 22.63
CA GLN A 522 12.85 -47.67 21.87
C GLN A 522 12.77 -47.61 20.32
N MET A 523 12.62 -46.38 19.84
CA MET A 523 13.62 -45.66 19.03
C MET A 523 14.75 -46.50 18.40
N VAL A 524 14.73 -46.65 17.07
CA VAL A 524 15.93 -46.74 16.22
C VAL A 524 15.68 -45.95 14.93
N LEU A 525 16.55 -44.96 14.69
CA LEU A 525 16.76 -44.29 13.42
C LEU A 525 17.44 -45.24 12.41
N THR A 526 16.98 -45.22 11.17
CA THR A 526 17.80 -45.36 9.94
C THR A 526 16.98 -44.72 8.81
N ASP A 527 17.35 -43.51 8.38
CA ASP A 527 18.22 -43.23 7.22
C ASP A 527 17.50 -43.35 5.86
N LEU A 528 17.35 -42.16 5.25
CA LEU A 528 17.71 -41.79 3.88
C LEU A 528 17.29 -42.72 2.72
N ALA A 529 16.27 -42.26 1.98
CA ALA A 529 16.35 -42.01 0.54
C ALA A 529 15.40 -40.87 0.17
#